data_AF-F2SNB0-F1
#
_entry.id   AF-F2SNB0-F1
#
_cell.length_a   1.000
_cell.length_b   1.000
_cell.length_c   1.000
_cell.angle_alpha   90.00
_cell.angle_beta   90.00
_cell.angle_gamma   90.00
#
_symmetry.space_group_name_H-M   'P 1'
#
loop_
_entity.id
_entity.type
_entity.pdbx_description
1 polymer ?
#
loop_
_entity_poly.entity_id
_entity_poly.type
_entity_poly.pdbx_seq_one_letter_code
_entity_poly.pdbx_strand_id
1 'polypeptide(L)'
;MTIVTHYDVKSQSSVILLKHRSFNDLPKALKDELHDKLVDFILNPSTAALAGNPFALHLLHFNSTIQYYRRAARDPRDSVRKEEIKAHGGSSGLEEINIQRLHLTLTSLDQDKLQLNFILGVLARLRKQHDQFYRMVKGAPDVDSRDWLYTRVEEEYDRFENQITYFKTSIEDVAARAQRLLDLLFNLSTRHSTHFSSRMAEEAMKESASMSTIAIMTMVFLPGTFVAGFLGTNLVSGPGQADGSSTKTGNSTTITISSQWWIFPAATIPLTLLTFLLWYLWKVYAERMVNKRILKDKRMQGEV
;
A
#
# COMPACT_ATOMS: atom_id res chain seq x y z
N MET A 1 10.64 29.73 13.19
CA MET A 1 10.96 30.81 14.16
C MET A 1 9.76 30.96 15.08
N THR A 2 9.95 31.10 16.40
CA THR A 2 8.87 31.40 17.34
C THR A 2 9.06 32.81 17.83
N ILE A 3 8.08 33.68 17.58
CA ILE A 3 8.04 35.03 18.14
C ILE A 3 7.18 34.98 19.40
N VAL A 4 7.75 35.40 20.52
CA VAL A 4 7.01 35.59 21.77
C VAL A 4 6.97 37.07 22.06
N THR A 5 5.78 37.65 22.07
CA THR A 5 5.56 39.06 22.40
C THR A 5 4.93 39.15 23.79
N HIS A 6 5.55 39.93 24.67
CA HIS A 6 5.02 40.24 25.99
C HIS A 6 4.82 41.75 26.09
N TYR A 7 3.57 42.17 26.26
CA TYR A 7 3.22 43.58 26.47
C TYR A 7 3.06 43.87 27.96
N ASP A 8 3.83 44.82 28.48
CA ASP A 8 3.64 45.33 29.83
C ASP A 8 2.74 46.57 29.81
N VAL A 9 1.57 46.44 30.44
CA VAL A 9 0.55 47.49 30.51
C VAL A 9 1.04 48.71 31.31
N LYS A 10 1.89 48.51 32.32
CA LYS A 10 2.35 49.60 33.20
C LYS A 10 3.38 50.50 32.52
N SER A 11 4.33 49.90 31.81
CA SER A 11 5.38 50.61 31.09
C SER A 11 5.01 50.95 29.64
N GLN A 12 3.86 50.47 29.15
CA GLN A 12 3.44 50.56 27.74
C GLN A 12 4.51 50.08 26.76
N SER A 13 5.30 49.09 27.19
CA SER A 13 6.41 48.56 26.41
C SER A 13 6.15 47.11 25.99
N SER A 14 6.60 46.76 24.78
CA SER A 14 6.54 45.40 24.24
C SER A 14 7.93 44.79 24.23
N VAL A 15 8.09 43.65 24.90
CA VAL A 15 9.30 42.82 24.82
C VAL A 15 9.05 41.71 23.81
N ILE A 16 9.89 41.62 22.79
CA ILE A 16 9.78 40.60 21.74
C ILE A 16 10.98 39.68 21.81
N LEU A 17 10.71 38.40 22.00
CA LEU A 17 11.72 37.35 22.00
C LEU A 17 11.61 36.53 20.72
N LEU A 18 12.66 36.63 19.90
CA LEU A 18 12.81 35.85 18.68
C LEU A 18 13.56 34.56 18.99
N LYS A 19 12.81 33.46 19.13
CA LYS A 19 13.41 32.14 19.34
C LYS A 19 13.63 31.44 18.00
N HIS A 20 14.89 31.24 17.65
CA HIS A 20 15.29 30.37 16.54
C HIS A 20 15.46 28.94 17.08
N ARG A 21 14.86 27.96 16.40
CA ARG A 21 15.07 26.55 16.73
C ARG A 21 16.32 26.08 15.99
N SER A 22 17.30 25.52 16.70
CA SER A 22 18.63 25.14 16.19
C SER A 22 18.63 24.06 15.09
N PHE A 23 17.51 23.37 14.86
CA PHE A 23 17.45 22.15 14.03
C PHE A 23 16.73 22.33 12.68
N ASN A 24 16.05 23.46 12.47
CA ASN A 24 15.47 23.78 11.17
C ASN A 24 16.26 24.95 10.62
N ASP A 25 17.01 24.72 9.55
CA ASP A 25 17.67 25.75 8.76
C ASP A 25 16.62 26.71 8.20
N LEU A 26 16.19 27.66 9.02
CA LEU A 26 15.72 28.93 8.48
C LEU A 26 16.92 29.44 7.67
N PRO A 27 16.79 29.64 6.34
CA PRO A 27 17.94 30.05 5.55
C PRO A 27 18.56 31.28 6.20
N LYS A 28 19.89 31.30 6.34
CA LYS A 28 20.60 32.41 7.01
C LYS A 28 20.13 33.77 6.47
N ALA A 29 19.90 33.83 5.15
CA ALA A 29 19.28 34.96 4.45
C ALA A 29 17.91 35.38 5.03
N LEU A 30 16.99 34.45 5.36
CA LEU A 30 15.71 34.78 5.98
C LEU A 30 15.88 35.35 7.38
N LYS A 31 16.82 34.80 8.15
CA LYS A 31 17.09 35.30 9.50
C LYS A 31 17.62 36.73 9.45
N ASP A 32 18.58 36.98 8.57
CA ASP A 32 19.19 38.28 8.38
C ASP A 32 18.15 39.27 7.82
N GLU A 33 17.35 38.88 6.82
CA GLU A 33 16.25 39.69 6.27
C GLU A 33 15.20 40.07 7.34
N LEU A 34 14.79 39.11 8.17
CA LEU A 34 13.84 39.38 9.26
C LEU A 34 14.42 40.33 10.30
N HIS A 35 15.69 40.13 10.66
CA HIS A 35 16.39 40.99 11.61
C HIS A 35 16.50 42.42 11.08
N ASP A 36 16.97 42.59 9.86
CA ASP A 36 17.17 43.91 9.24
C ASP A 36 15.84 44.65 9.10
N LYS A 37 14.79 43.96 8.63
CA LYS A 37 13.44 44.52 8.54
C LYS A 37 12.86 44.91 9.91
N LEU A 38 13.17 44.18 10.97
CA LEU A 38 12.75 44.53 12.33
C LEU A 38 13.49 45.74 12.88
N VAL A 39 14.80 45.80 12.66
CA VAL A 39 15.64 46.94 13.05
C VAL A 39 15.17 48.20 12.32
N ASP A 40 14.96 48.12 11.01
CA ASP A 40 14.43 49.22 10.20
C ASP A 40 13.05 49.67 10.70
N PHE A 41 12.15 48.73 11.04
CA PHE A 41 10.82 49.06 11.55
C PHE A 41 10.87 49.85 12.87
N ILE A 42 11.80 49.51 13.77
CA ILE A 42 11.94 50.15 15.08
C ILE A 42 12.67 51.49 14.98
N LEU A 43 13.72 51.59 14.15
CA LEU A 43 14.56 52.79 14.06
C LEU A 43 13.97 53.89 13.16
N ASN A 44 13.11 53.53 12.21
CA ASN A 44 12.54 54.52 11.29
C ASN A 44 11.52 55.44 12.00
N PRO A 45 11.65 56.77 11.91
CA PRO A 45 10.78 57.72 12.62
C PRO A 45 9.30 57.61 12.25
N SER A 46 9.00 57.22 11.01
CA SER A 46 7.63 57.06 10.50
C SER A 46 6.92 55.81 11.05
N THR A 47 7.68 54.76 11.40
CA THR A 47 7.15 53.49 11.90
C THR A 47 7.40 53.26 13.38
N ALA A 48 8.28 54.05 14.02
CA ALA A 48 8.58 53.96 15.45
C ALA A 48 7.33 54.09 16.33
N ALA A 49 6.36 54.94 15.93
CA ALA A 49 5.09 55.06 16.64
C ALA A 49 4.24 53.77 16.61
N LEU A 50 4.41 52.94 15.58
CA LEU A 50 3.72 51.65 15.42
C LEU A 50 4.35 50.56 16.29
N ALA A 51 5.65 50.68 16.62
CA ALA A 51 6.35 49.71 17.45
C ALA A 51 5.80 49.63 18.89
N GLY A 52 5.06 50.64 19.34
CA GLY A 52 4.35 50.62 20.63
C GLY A 52 3.18 49.61 20.68
N ASN A 53 2.64 49.20 19.53
CA ASN A 53 1.58 48.19 19.49
C ASN A 53 2.20 46.78 19.34
N PRO A 54 1.92 45.84 20.27
CA PRO A 54 2.50 44.50 20.24
C PRO A 54 2.14 43.69 18.98
N PHE A 55 1.05 44.03 18.29
CA PHE A 55 0.59 43.32 17.10
C PHE A 55 1.13 43.89 15.78
N ALA A 56 1.71 45.09 15.78
CA ALA A 56 2.21 45.72 14.55
C ALA A 56 3.32 44.91 13.87
N LEU A 57 4.09 44.15 14.65
CA LEU A 57 5.18 43.28 14.15
C LEU A 57 4.68 42.11 13.32
N HIS A 58 3.42 41.73 13.47
CA HIS A 58 2.82 40.64 12.71
C HIS A 58 2.72 41.01 11.22
N LEU A 59 2.49 42.29 10.93
CA LEU A 59 2.47 42.85 9.56
C LEU A 59 3.77 42.54 8.81
N LEU A 60 4.90 42.65 9.52
CA LEU A 60 6.23 42.38 8.96
C LEU A 60 6.51 40.88 8.86
N HIS A 61 6.18 40.14 9.92
CA HIS A 61 6.49 38.72 10.03
C HIS A 61 5.74 37.87 8.99
N PHE A 62 4.45 38.13 8.79
CA PHE A 62 3.64 37.34 7.87
C PHE A 62 4.07 37.55 6.41
N ASN A 63 4.35 38.79 6.02
CA ASN A 63 4.78 39.11 4.66
C ASN A 63 6.15 38.52 4.29
N SER A 64 7.09 38.51 5.25
CA SER A 64 8.43 37.93 5.03
C SER A 64 8.43 36.39 5.01
N THR A 65 7.60 35.75 5.85
CA THR A 65 7.61 34.29 5.97
C THR A 65 6.74 33.57 4.94
N ILE A 66 5.77 34.24 4.33
CA ILE A 66 4.81 33.58 3.43
C ILE A 66 5.46 32.91 2.21
N GLN A 67 6.54 33.49 1.69
CA GLN A 67 7.24 32.94 0.51
C GLN A 67 7.84 31.56 0.80
N TYR A 68 8.25 31.32 2.04
CA TYR A 68 8.83 30.06 2.47
C TYR A 68 7.75 28.99 2.61
N TYR A 69 6.58 29.33 3.16
CA TYR A 69 5.43 28.41 3.15
C TYR A 69 4.99 28.05 1.74
N ARG A 70 4.97 29.02 0.82
CA ARG A 70 4.67 28.77 -0.61
C ARG A 70 5.65 27.79 -1.23
N ARG A 71 6.94 27.96 -0.99
CA ARG A 71 7.98 27.08 -1.53
C ARG A 71 7.86 25.67 -0.95
N ALA A 72 7.71 25.57 0.37
CA ALA A 72 7.52 24.29 1.06
C ALA A 72 6.28 23.53 0.57
N ALA A 73 5.17 24.22 0.27
CA ALA A 73 3.98 23.60 -0.30
C ALA A 73 4.14 23.17 -1.77
N ARG A 74 5.09 23.78 -2.52
CA ARG A 74 5.31 23.52 -3.95
C ARG A 74 6.27 22.35 -4.20
N ASP A 75 7.35 22.27 -3.44
CA ASP A 75 8.42 21.29 -3.69
C ASP A 75 7.92 19.82 -3.71
N PRO A 76 7.06 19.38 -2.76
CA PRO A 76 6.49 18.03 -2.79
C PRO A 76 5.57 17.79 -3.99
N ARG A 77 4.83 18.81 -4.44
CA ARG A 77 3.94 18.70 -5.61
C ARG A 77 4.73 18.34 -6.87
N ASP A 78 5.84 19.03 -7.09
CA ASP A 78 6.69 18.79 -8.25
C ASP A 78 7.37 17.40 -8.16
N SER A 79 7.70 16.94 -6.95
CA SER A 79 8.21 15.59 -6.71
C SER A 79 7.18 14.51 -7.03
N VAL A 80 5.97 14.60 -6.46
CA VAL A 80 4.88 13.63 -6.71
C VAL A 80 4.50 13.60 -8.18
N ARG A 81 4.41 14.77 -8.84
CA ARG A 81 4.10 14.87 -10.27
C ARG A 81 5.10 14.10 -11.14
N LYS A 82 6.40 14.12 -10.79
CA LYS A 82 7.40 13.34 -11.55
C LYS A 82 7.14 11.84 -11.47
N GLU A 83 6.77 11.35 -10.29
CA GLU A 83 6.42 9.93 -10.12
C GLU A 83 5.08 9.58 -10.79
N GLU A 84 4.09 10.48 -10.78
CA GLU A 84 2.84 10.30 -11.54
C GLU A 84 3.10 10.16 -13.04
N ILE A 85 3.97 11.01 -13.61
CA ILE A 85 4.33 10.94 -15.05
C ILE A 85 4.93 9.57 -15.39
N LYS A 86 5.82 9.03 -14.54
CA LYS A 86 6.40 7.70 -14.74
C LYS A 86 5.34 6.60 -14.74
N ALA A 87 4.34 6.70 -13.87
CA ALA A 87 3.24 5.73 -13.81
C ALA A 87 2.40 5.68 -15.09
N HIS A 88 2.34 6.79 -15.83
CA HIS A 88 1.69 6.85 -17.14
C HIS A 88 2.58 6.38 -18.31
N GLY A 89 3.87 6.13 -18.07
CA GLY A 89 4.85 5.68 -19.07
C GLY A 89 4.79 4.19 -19.44
N GLY A 90 3.80 3.43 -18.94
CA GLY A 90 3.65 2.00 -19.19
C GLY A 90 4.49 1.12 -18.25
N SER A 91 4.73 -0.15 -18.62
CA SER A 91 5.40 -1.15 -17.77
C SER A 91 6.82 -0.76 -17.36
N SER A 92 7.61 -0.19 -18.28
CA SER A 92 8.98 0.28 -17.99
C SER A 92 8.99 1.45 -16.99
N GLY A 93 8.01 2.36 -17.09
CA GLY A 93 7.91 3.50 -16.18
C GLY A 93 7.49 3.10 -14.77
N LEU A 94 6.74 2.00 -14.62
CA LEU A 94 6.29 1.50 -13.32
C LEU A 94 7.43 0.92 -12.47
N GLU A 95 8.43 0.28 -13.09
CA GLU A 95 9.61 -0.25 -12.38
C GLU A 95 10.55 0.86 -11.88
N GLU A 96 10.52 2.04 -12.50
CA GLU A 96 11.36 3.20 -12.14
C GLU A 96 10.76 4.09 -11.02
N ILE A 97 9.54 3.79 -10.55
CA ILE A 97 8.90 4.56 -9.50
C ILE A 97 9.52 4.22 -8.16
N ASN A 98 9.98 5.25 -7.44
CA ASN A 98 10.54 5.06 -6.11
C ASN A 98 9.42 5.09 -5.05
N ILE A 99 8.87 3.91 -4.76
CA ILE A 99 7.78 3.71 -3.77
C ILE A 99 8.19 4.24 -2.38
N GLN A 100 9.43 3.99 -1.96
CA GLN A 100 9.93 4.44 -0.66
C GLN A 100 9.92 5.97 -0.57
N ARG A 101 10.43 6.67 -1.59
CA ARG A 101 10.40 8.14 -1.65
C ARG A 101 8.97 8.67 -1.66
N LEU A 102 8.06 8.04 -2.39
CA LEU A 102 6.66 8.43 -2.43
C LEU A 102 5.99 8.30 -1.06
N HIS A 103 6.22 7.18 -0.36
CA HIS A 103 5.70 6.96 0.99
C HIS A 103 6.28 7.96 2.01
N LEU A 104 7.60 8.19 2.01
CA LEU A 104 8.24 9.19 2.88
C LEU A 104 7.72 10.61 2.61
N THR A 105 7.49 10.94 1.34
CA THR A 105 6.91 12.23 0.94
C THR A 105 5.49 12.37 1.49
N LEU A 106 4.66 11.33 1.38
CA LEU A 106 3.32 11.32 1.96
C LEU A 106 3.33 11.54 3.47
N THR A 107 4.20 10.83 4.21
CA THR A 107 4.34 11.03 5.66
C THR A 107 4.78 12.45 6.01
N SER A 108 5.70 13.03 5.23
CA SER A 108 6.11 14.43 5.40
C SER A 108 4.93 15.39 5.18
N LEU A 109 4.11 15.16 4.15
CA LEU A 109 2.93 15.97 3.86
C LEU A 109 1.88 15.90 4.97
N ASP A 110 1.68 14.74 5.58
CA ASP A 110 0.79 14.59 6.75
C ASP A 110 1.30 15.40 7.95
N GLN A 111 2.61 15.40 8.19
CA GLN A 111 3.21 16.24 9.23
C GLN A 111 3.06 17.73 8.93
N ASP A 112 3.30 18.15 7.68
CA ASP A 112 3.15 19.55 7.26
C ASP A 112 1.69 20.03 7.42
N LYS A 113 0.71 19.18 7.09
CA LYS A 113 -0.70 19.44 7.34
C LYS A 113 -0.99 19.70 8.82
N LEU A 114 -0.44 18.90 9.73
CA LEU A 114 -0.59 19.12 11.17
C LEU A 114 0.01 20.46 11.61
N GLN A 115 1.17 20.83 11.08
CA GLN A 115 1.82 22.11 11.37
C GLN A 115 1.00 23.31 10.87
N LEU A 116 0.45 23.25 9.66
CA LEU A 116 -0.39 24.32 9.12
C LEU A 116 -1.70 24.47 9.91
N ASN A 117 -2.32 23.36 10.33
CA ASN A 117 -3.48 23.40 11.23
C ASN A 117 -3.14 24.06 12.58
N PHE A 118 -1.97 23.76 13.14
CA PHE A 118 -1.51 24.42 14.37
C PHE A 118 -1.35 25.92 14.17
N ILE A 119 -0.77 26.35 13.04
CA ILE A 119 -0.59 27.77 12.70
C ILE A 119 -1.95 28.49 12.59
N LEU A 120 -2.94 27.91 11.90
CA LEU A 120 -4.30 28.46 11.83
C LEU A 120 -4.91 28.62 13.22
N GLY A 121 -4.73 27.61 14.10
CA GLY A 121 -5.16 27.70 15.49
C GLY A 121 -4.46 28.80 16.31
N VAL A 122 -3.17 29.04 16.04
CA VAL A 122 -2.43 30.17 16.65
C VAL A 122 -2.98 31.50 16.14
N LEU A 123 -3.21 31.63 14.84
CA LEU A 123 -3.75 32.85 14.24
C LEU A 123 -5.12 33.20 14.81
N ALA A 124 -6.00 32.22 14.97
CA ALA A 124 -7.31 32.41 15.60
C ALA A 124 -7.20 32.90 17.06
N ARG A 125 -6.20 32.43 17.81
CA ARG A 125 -5.93 32.93 19.18
C ARG A 125 -5.34 34.34 19.16
N LEU A 126 -4.46 34.65 18.22
CA LEU A 126 -3.89 35.98 18.06
C LEU A 126 -4.97 37.02 17.73
N ARG A 127 -5.93 36.68 16.85
CA ARG A 127 -7.07 37.54 16.54
C ARG A 127 -7.92 37.85 17.80
N LYS A 128 -8.17 36.84 18.63
CA LYS A 128 -8.86 37.04 19.93
C LYS A 128 -8.08 37.92 20.89
N GLN A 129 -6.76 37.74 20.98
CA GLN A 129 -5.90 38.57 21.82
C GLN A 129 -5.82 40.01 21.32
N HIS A 130 -5.82 40.21 20.01
CA HIS A 130 -5.86 41.52 19.37
C HIS A 130 -7.15 42.26 19.69
N ASP A 131 -8.31 41.61 19.55
CA ASP A 131 -9.60 42.18 19.96
C ASP A 131 -9.62 42.52 21.47
N GLN A 132 -9.14 41.62 22.33
CA GLN A 132 -9.07 41.85 23.77
C GLN A 132 -8.17 43.03 24.15
N PHE A 133 -7.04 43.20 23.46
CA PHE A 133 -6.15 44.33 23.68
C PHE A 133 -6.85 45.66 23.41
N TYR A 134 -7.61 45.77 22.32
CA TYR A 134 -8.35 46.99 22.01
C TYR A 134 -9.48 47.26 23.00
N ARG A 135 -10.19 46.21 23.42
CA ARG A 135 -11.27 46.32 24.42
C ARG A 135 -10.76 46.73 25.80
N MET A 136 -9.72 46.07 26.30
CA MET A 136 -9.29 46.19 27.70
C MET A 136 -8.18 47.22 27.91
N VAL A 137 -7.26 47.36 26.96
CA VAL A 137 -6.07 48.23 27.12
C VAL A 137 -6.29 49.58 26.45
N LYS A 138 -6.82 49.59 25.22
CA LYS A 138 -7.13 50.84 24.50
C LYS A 138 -8.47 51.45 24.90
N GLY A 139 -9.33 50.70 25.58
CA GLY A 139 -10.65 51.16 26.02
C GLY A 139 -11.62 51.44 24.87
N ALA A 140 -11.43 50.79 23.71
CA ALA A 140 -12.26 50.92 22.51
C ALA A 140 -13.08 49.63 22.29
N PRO A 141 -14.19 49.44 23.03
CA PRO A 141 -14.97 48.22 22.95
C PRO A 141 -15.66 48.04 21.60
N ASP A 142 -16.19 49.14 21.07
CA ASP A 142 -16.90 49.20 19.81
C ASP A 142 -15.94 49.15 18.61
N VAL A 143 -16.33 48.47 17.54
CA VAL A 143 -15.46 48.24 16.37
C VAL A 143 -15.24 49.53 15.59
N ASP A 144 -16.28 50.36 15.45
CA ASP A 144 -16.22 51.61 14.69
C ASP A 144 -15.35 52.68 15.38
N SER A 145 -15.11 52.51 16.69
CA SER A 145 -14.26 53.38 17.49
C SER A 145 -12.75 53.05 17.43
N ARG A 146 -12.37 51.95 16.74
CA ARG A 146 -10.99 51.46 16.71
C ARG A 146 -10.15 52.22 15.68
N ASP A 147 -8.84 52.24 15.91
CA ASP A 147 -7.91 52.94 15.01
C ASP A 147 -7.68 52.17 13.70
N TRP A 148 -7.09 52.85 12.71
CA TRP A 148 -6.76 52.24 11.42
C TRP A 148 -5.81 51.04 11.56
N LEU A 149 -4.97 51.02 12.59
CA LEU A 149 -4.00 49.96 12.84
C LEU A 149 -4.70 48.64 13.19
N TYR A 150 -5.80 48.71 13.94
CA TYR A 150 -6.66 47.54 14.19
C TYR A 150 -7.12 46.92 12.87
N THR A 151 -7.75 47.72 12.01
CA THR A 151 -8.26 47.25 10.70
C THR A 151 -7.14 46.68 9.85
N ARG A 152 -5.98 47.34 9.84
CA ARG A 152 -4.83 46.88 9.06
C ARG A 152 -4.28 45.53 9.52
N VAL A 153 -4.21 45.31 10.83
CA VAL A 153 -3.76 44.04 11.40
C VAL A 153 -4.77 42.93 11.11
N GLU A 154 -6.07 43.20 11.23
CA GLU A 154 -7.11 42.23 10.89
C GLU A 154 -7.08 41.84 9.40
N GLU A 155 -6.91 42.81 8.48
CA GLU A 155 -6.74 42.52 7.06
C GLU A 155 -5.54 41.61 6.77
N GLU A 156 -4.40 41.84 7.43
CA GLU A 156 -3.23 40.97 7.27
C GLU A 156 -3.43 39.59 7.91
N TYR A 157 -4.19 39.49 9.00
CA TYR A 157 -4.57 38.21 9.59
C TYR A 157 -5.45 37.42 8.63
N ASP A 158 -6.47 38.03 8.04
CA ASP A 158 -7.34 37.41 7.05
C ASP A 158 -6.56 36.98 5.81
N ARG A 159 -5.67 37.83 5.30
CA ARG A 159 -4.81 37.49 4.17
C ARG A 159 -3.92 36.28 4.48
N PHE A 160 -3.25 36.29 5.63
CA PHE A 160 -2.37 35.21 6.03
C PHE A 160 -3.15 33.91 6.26
N GLU A 161 -4.31 33.97 6.90
CA GLU A 161 -5.22 32.82 7.10
C GLU A 161 -5.61 32.18 5.78
N ASN A 162 -6.04 33.00 4.81
CA ASN A 162 -6.43 32.55 3.48
C ASN A 162 -5.27 31.87 2.76
N GLN A 163 -4.05 32.42 2.85
CA GLN A 163 -2.87 31.83 2.21
C GLN A 163 -2.44 30.52 2.87
N ILE A 164 -2.43 30.44 4.20
CA ILE A 164 -2.12 29.21 4.93
C ILE A 164 -3.17 28.13 4.65
N THR A 165 -4.46 28.51 4.59
CA THR A 165 -5.55 27.61 4.23
C THR A 165 -5.37 27.08 2.80
N TYR A 166 -5.03 27.95 1.85
CA TYR A 166 -4.71 27.53 0.48
C TYR A 166 -3.54 26.53 0.44
N PHE A 167 -2.44 26.80 1.15
CA PHE A 167 -1.30 25.88 1.19
C PHE A 167 -1.66 24.55 1.82
N LYS A 168 -2.46 24.56 2.89
CA LYS A 168 -2.97 23.34 3.53
C LYS A 168 -3.79 22.51 2.53
N THR A 169 -4.77 23.12 1.86
CA THR A 169 -5.59 22.42 0.86
C THR A 169 -4.74 21.88 -0.30
N SER A 170 -3.73 22.64 -0.73
CA SER A 170 -2.77 22.18 -1.74
C SER A 170 -1.98 20.95 -1.27
N ILE A 171 -1.51 20.94 -0.02
CA ILE A 171 -0.79 19.80 0.57
C ILE A 171 -1.71 18.58 0.68
N GLU A 172 -2.98 18.77 1.07
CA GLU A 172 -3.98 17.70 1.13
C GLU A 172 -4.24 17.08 -0.25
N ASP A 173 -4.34 17.90 -1.30
CA ASP A 173 -4.48 17.38 -2.67
C ASP A 173 -3.25 16.58 -3.11
N VAL A 174 -2.04 17.07 -2.83
CA VAL A 174 -0.79 16.37 -3.17
C VAL A 174 -0.67 15.05 -2.39
N ALA A 175 -1.03 15.03 -1.11
CA ALA A 175 -1.06 13.81 -0.30
C ALA A 175 -2.06 12.80 -0.87
N ALA A 176 -3.27 13.25 -1.23
CA ALA A 176 -4.28 12.39 -1.85
C ALA A 176 -3.83 11.84 -3.21
N ARG A 177 -3.09 12.63 -4.01
CA ARG A 177 -2.45 12.15 -5.25
C ARG A 177 -1.42 11.06 -4.98
N ALA A 178 -0.51 11.29 -4.04
CA ALA A 178 0.51 10.31 -3.67
C ALA A 178 -0.12 9.00 -3.17
N GLN A 179 -1.17 9.08 -2.35
CA GLN A 179 -1.91 7.91 -1.88
C GLN A 179 -2.56 7.14 -3.03
N ARG A 180 -3.29 7.82 -3.93
CA ARG A 180 -3.89 7.18 -5.12
C ARG A 180 -2.85 6.48 -6.00
N LEU A 181 -1.68 7.10 -6.15
CA LEU A 181 -0.57 6.51 -6.89
C LEU A 181 -0.04 5.25 -6.19
N LEU A 182 0.17 5.27 -4.87
CA LEU A 182 0.54 4.08 -4.10
C LEU A 182 -0.49 2.96 -4.26
N ASP A 183 -1.78 3.27 -4.13
CA ASP A 183 -2.86 2.30 -4.29
C ASP A 183 -2.87 1.68 -5.70
N LEU A 184 -2.62 2.47 -6.74
CA LEU A 184 -2.47 1.97 -8.11
C LEU A 184 -1.32 0.97 -8.22
N LEU A 185 -0.16 1.28 -7.63
CA LEU A 185 1.02 0.41 -7.65
C LEU A 185 0.79 -0.89 -6.89
N PHE A 186 0.12 -0.84 -5.74
CA PHE A 186 -0.26 -2.04 -4.98
C PHE A 186 -1.26 -2.91 -5.75
N ASN A 187 -2.25 -2.30 -6.41
CA ASN A 187 -3.20 -3.03 -7.24
C ASN A 187 -2.53 -3.67 -8.45
N LEU A 188 -1.59 -2.98 -9.10
CA LEU A 188 -0.84 -3.51 -10.24
C LEU A 188 0.08 -4.67 -9.82
N SER A 189 0.82 -4.52 -8.73
CA SER A 189 1.67 -5.60 -8.19
C SER A 189 0.85 -6.82 -7.74
N THR A 190 -0.32 -6.61 -7.16
CA THR A 190 -1.27 -7.68 -6.83
C THR A 190 -1.79 -8.37 -8.08
N ARG A 191 -2.19 -7.61 -9.12
CA ARG A 191 -2.63 -8.15 -10.41
C ARG A 191 -1.55 -8.99 -11.09
N HIS A 192 -0.31 -8.50 -11.08
CA HIS A 192 0.84 -9.23 -11.55
C HIS A 192 0.92 -10.57 -10.81
N SER A 193 0.96 -10.54 -9.48
CA SER A 193 1.01 -11.76 -8.65
C SER A 193 -0.14 -12.74 -8.94
N THR A 194 -1.37 -12.26 -9.11
CA THR A 194 -2.51 -13.12 -9.48
C THR A 194 -2.38 -13.73 -10.87
N HIS A 195 -1.80 -13.01 -11.83
CA HIS A 195 -1.58 -13.52 -13.19
C HIS A 195 -0.43 -14.55 -13.23
N PHE A 196 0.61 -14.37 -12.41
CA PHE A 196 1.61 -15.43 -12.20
C PHE A 196 0.97 -16.66 -11.56
N SER A 197 0.17 -16.50 -10.51
CA SER A 197 -0.57 -17.61 -9.90
C SER A 197 -1.54 -18.30 -10.87
N SER A 198 -2.21 -17.56 -11.76
CA SER A 198 -3.11 -18.16 -12.76
C SER A 198 -2.35 -18.92 -13.83
N ARG A 199 -1.18 -18.40 -14.28
CA ARG A 199 -0.31 -19.11 -15.21
C ARG A 199 0.29 -20.37 -14.57
N MET A 200 0.73 -20.27 -13.33
CA MET A 200 1.18 -21.43 -12.55
C MET A 200 0.06 -22.45 -12.36
N ALA A 201 -1.18 -22.01 -12.11
CA ALA A 201 -2.33 -22.90 -12.05
C ALA A 201 -2.62 -23.56 -13.40
N GLU A 202 -2.52 -22.83 -14.51
CA GLU A 202 -2.68 -23.39 -15.87
C GLU A 202 -1.58 -24.42 -16.19
N GLU A 203 -0.32 -24.12 -15.85
CA GLU A 203 0.81 -25.03 -16.00
C GLU A 203 0.66 -26.27 -15.09
N ALA A 204 0.22 -26.09 -13.84
CA ALA A 204 -0.10 -27.19 -12.93
C ALA A 204 -1.30 -28.01 -13.42
N MET A 205 -2.30 -27.40 -14.08
CA MET A 205 -3.40 -28.12 -14.72
C MET A 205 -2.88 -28.98 -15.89
N LYS A 206 -1.94 -28.47 -16.69
CA LYS A 206 -1.27 -29.26 -17.75
C LYS A 206 -0.44 -30.41 -17.17
N GLU A 207 0.25 -30.18 -16.07
CA GLU A 207 0.96 -31.23 -15.33
C GLU A 207 -0.02 -32.30 -14.78
N SER A 208 -1.21 -31.90 -14.30
CA SER A 208 -2.25 -32.84 -13.83
C SER A 208 -2.78 -33.76 -14.94
N ALA A 209 -2.79 -33.30 -16.20
CA ALA A 209 -3.18 -34.14 -17.33
C ALA A 209 -2.18 -35.29 -17.54
N SER A 210 -0.89 -35.01 -17.38
CA SER A 210 0.19 -36.02 -17.44
C SER A 210 0.08 -37.03 -16.28
N MET A 211 -0.23 -36.55 -15.07
CA MET A 211 -0.48 -37.40 -13.89
C MET A 211 -1.68 -38.35 -14.11
N SER A 212 -2.73 -37.87 -14.79
CA SER A 212 -3.90 -38.68 -15.14
C SER A 212 -3.54 -39.78 -16.14
N THR A 213 -2.67 -39.51 -17.10
CA THR A 213 -2.20 -40.52 -18.07
C THR A 213 -1.44 -41.66 -17.40
N ILE A 214 -0.53 -41.35 -16.46
CA ILE A 214 0.21 -42.37 -15.70
C ILE A 214 -0.75 -43.23 -14.88
N ALA A 215 -1.73 -42.61 -14.20
CA ALA A 215 -2.73 -43.34 -13.42
C ALA A 215 -3.53 -44.31 -14.30
N ILE A 216 -3.99 -43.89 -15.48
CA ILE A 216 -4.69 -44.76 -16.44
C ILE A 216 -3.79 -45.92 -16.87
N MET A 217 -2.53 -45.66 -17.18
CA MET A 217 -1.56 -46.69 -17.55
C MET A 217 -1.41 -47.73 -16.42
N THR A 218 -1.27 -47.28 -15.17
CA THR A 218 -1.19 -48.19 -14.01
C THR A 218 -2.48 -49.00 -13.79
N MET A 219 -3.66 -48.43 -14.02
CA MET A 219 -4.93 -49.16 -13.88
C MET A 219 -5.09 -50.28 -14.92
N VAL A 220 -4.46 -50.12 -16.09
CA VAL A 220 -4.44 -51.18 -17.12
C VAL A 220 -3.44 -52.28 -16.75
N PHE A 221 -2.23 -51.91 -16.29
CA PHE A 221 -1.18 -52.88 -16.02
C PHE A 221 -1.33 -53.63 -14.69
N LEU A 222 -1.85 -52.98 -13.64
CA LEU A 222 -1.91 -53.54 -12.29
C LEU A 222 -2.70 -54.87 -12.22
N PRO A 223 -3.92 -54.99 -12.78
CA PRO A 223 -4.67 -56.24 -12.76
C PRO A 223 -3.98 -57.35 -13.55
N GLY A 224 -3.39 -57.01 -14.69
CA GLY A 224 -2.64 -57.95 -15.53
C GLY A 224 -1.39 -58.48 -14.83
N THR A 225 -0.63 -57.61 -14.16
CA THR A 225 0.55 -58.02 -13.38
C THR A 225 0.19 -58.85 -12.15
N PHE A 226 -0.94 -58.56 -11.47
CA PHE A 226 -1.41 -59.35 -10.33
C PHE A 226 -1.82 -60.77 -10.75
N VAL A 227 -2.61 -60.87 -11.82
CA VAL A 227 -3.04 -62.16 -12.37
C VAL A 227 -1.84 -62.94 -12.95
N ALA A 228 -0.89 -62.26 -13.60
CA ALA A 228 0.36 -62.86 -14.07
C ALA A 228 1.25 -63.35 -12.93
N GLY A 229 1.33 -62.62 -11.81
CA GLY A 229 2.06 -63.06 -10.61
C GLY A 229 1.41 -64.30 -9.98
N PHE A 230 0.09 -64.26 -9.78
CA PHE A 230 -0.67 -65.37 -9.19
C PHE A 230 -0.65 -66.63 -10.07
N LEU A 231 -0.81 -66.49 -11.39
CA LEU A 231 -0.73 -67.60 -12.32
C LEU A 231 0.71 -68.01 -12.58
N GLY A 232 1.69 -67.10 -12.55
CA GLY A 232 3.11 -67.39 -12.69
C GLY A 232 3.63 -68.27 -11.55
N THR A 233 3.12 -68.07 -10.33
CA THR A 233 3.39 -68.96 -9.18
C THR A 233 2.65 -70.30 -9.27
N ASN A 234 1.44 -70.33 -9.84
CA ASN A 234 0.65 -71.57 -9.99
C ASN A 234 1.00 -72.40 -11.24
N LEU A 235 1.58 -71.80 -12.29
CA LEU A 235 2.04 -72.51 -13.49
C LEU A 235 3.32 -73.31 -13.23
N VAL A 236 4.06 -73.00 -12.17
CA VAL A 236 5.17 -73.83 -11.65
C VAL A 236 4.65 -74.98 -10.78
N SER A 237 3.36 -74.98 -10.43
CA SER A 237 2.67 -76.05 -9.68
C SER A 237 1.37 -76.47 -10.37
N GLY A 238 1.44 -76.79 -11.67
CA GLY A 238 0.32 -77.43 -12.39
C GLY A 238 0.20 -78.93 -12.03
N PRO A 239 -1.01 -79.52 -12.01
CA PRO A 239 -1.27 -80.86 -11.50
C PRO A 239 -0.71 -81.92 -12.45
N GLY A 240 0.52 -82.32 -12.17
CA GLY A 240 1.26 -83.31 -12.93
C GLY A 240 2.61 -83.57 -12.30
N GLN A 241 2.69 -83.54 -10.96
CA GLN A 241 3.82 -84.11 -10.24
C GLN A 241 3.65 -85.64 -10.29
N ALA A 242 4.06 -86.23 -11.41
CA ALA A 242 4.54 -87.60 -11.36
C ALA A 242 5.87 -87.56 -10.63
N ASP A 243 5.91 -88.26 -9.50
CA ASP A 243 7.14 -88.63 -8.82
C ASP A 243 8.17 -89.19 -9.81
N GLY A 244 9.43 -88.83 -9.60
CA GLY A 244 10.54 -89.67 -10.03
C GLY A 244 11.52 -89.06 -11.01
N SER A 245 12.61 -88.57 -10.43
CA SER A 245 14.00 -88.77 -10.89
C SER A 245 14.43 -88.16 -12.23
N SER A 246 15.23 -87.09 -12.09
CA SER A 246 16.56 -86.91 -12.68
C SER A 246 16.79 -87.04 -14.19
N THR A 247 17.50 -86.03 -14.71
CA THR A 247 18.72 -86.12 -15.56
C THR A 247 18.61 -85.39 -16.91
N LYS A 248 19.35 -84.27 -16.97
CA LYS A 248 20.17 -83.75 -18.09
C LYS A 248 19.52 -83.20 -19.38
N THR A 249 19.90 -81.93 -19.62
CA THR A 249 20.56 -81.41 -20.84
C THR A 249 19.77 -81.40 -22.15
N GLY A 250 19.48 -80.20 -22.63
CA GLY A 250 19.10 -79.95 -24.02
C GLY A 250 18.50 -78.56 -24.21
N ASN A 251 19.13 -77.74 -25.05
CA ASN A 251 18.58 -76.46 -25.51
C ASN A 251 17.26 -76.67 -26.25
N SER A 252 16.16 -76.56 -25.53
CA SER A 252 14.87 -76.13 -26.06
C SER A 252 13.99 -75.79 -24.87
N THR A 253 13.85 -74.50 -24.58
CA THR A 253 12.76 -74.02 -23.73
C THR A 253 11.46 -74.23 -24.50
N THR A 254 10.98 -75.48 -24.59
CA THR A 254 9.62 -75.76 -25.04
C THR A 254 8.70 -75.26 -23.94
N ILE A 255 8.29 -74.00 -24.09
CA ILE A 255 7.21 -73.41 -23.31
C ILE A 255 5.97 -74.26 -23.61
N THR A 256 5.69 -75.24 -22.77
CA THR A 256 4.42 -75.96 -22.79
C THR A 256 3.35 -74.99 -22.34
N ILE A 257 2.71 -74.35 -23.32
CA ILE A 257 1.51 -73.54 -23.10
C ILE A 257 0.46 -74.50 -22.55
N SER A 258 0.18 -74.39 -21.25
CA SER A 258 -0.91 -75.12 -20.60
C SER A 258 -2.21 -74.88 -21.37
N SER A 259 -3.04 -75.92 -21.54
CA SER A 259 -4.38 -75.83 -22.17
C SER A 259 -5.30 -74.81 -21.50
N GLN A 260 -4.89 -74.27 -20.36
CA GLN A 260 -5.59 -73.32 -19.51
C GLN A 260 -5.18 -71.85 -19.74
N TRP A 261 -4.51 -71.53 -20.87
CA TRP A 261 -4.07 -70.16 -21.19
C TRP A 261 -5.22 -69.14 -21.24
N TRP A 262 -6.44 -69.59 -21.55
CA TRP A 262 -7.66 -68.76 -21.57
C TRP A 262 -8.04 -68.18 -20.20
N ILE A 263 -7.58 -68.77 -19.08
CA ILE A 263 -7.86 -68.25 -17.73
C ILE A 263 -7.19 -66.89 -17.52
N PHE A 264 -6.03 -66.65 -18.12
CA PHE A 264 -5.34 -65.37 -17.99
C PHE A 264 -6.17 -64.18 -18.54
N PRO A 265 -6.60 -64.17 -19.82
CA PRO A 265 -7.48 -63.10 -20.31
C PRO A 265 -8.87 -63.15 -19.67
N ALA A 266 -9.43 -64.33 -19.39
CA ALA A 266 -10.75 -64.45 -18.75
C ALA A 266 -10.80 -63.87 -17.33
N ALA A 267 -9.70 -63.88 -16.58
CA ALA A 267 -9.59 -63.27 -15.25
C ALA A 267 -9.15 -61.80 -15.32
N THR A 268 -8.23 -61.46 -16.23
CA THR A 268 -7.66 -60.10 -16.31
C THR A 268 -8.68 -59.09 -16.83
N ILE A 269 -9.45 -59.42 -17.87
CA ILE A 269 -10.45 -58.50 -18.46
C ILE A 269 -11.51 -58.05 -17.43
N PRO A 270 -12.20 -58.93 -16.69
CA PRO A 270 -13.19 -58.48 -15.70
C PRO A 270 -12.54 -57.71 -14.54
N LEU A 271 -11.30 -58.07 -14.15
CA LEU A 271 -10.59 -57.36 -13.08
C LEU A 271 -10.20 -55.94 -13.51
N THR A 272 -9.75 -55.75 -14.75
CA THR A 272 -9.51 -54.40 -15.32
C THR A 272 -10.80 -53.58 -15.38
N LEU A 273 -11.91 -54.17 -15.86
CA LEU A 273 -13.22 -53.51 -15.86
C LEU A 273 -13.64 -53.09 -14.45
N LEU A 274 -13.45 -53.96 -13.46
CA LEU A 274 -13.76 -53.68 -12.06
C LEU A 274 -12.91 -52.53 -11.49
N THR A 275 -11.61 -52.48 -11.80
CA THR A 275 -10.74 -51.37 -11.37
C THR A 275 -11.15 -50.04 -12.01
N PHE A 276 -11.51 -50.03 -13.29
CA PHE A 276 -12.02 -48.83 -13.96
C PHE A 276 -13.36 -48.38 -13.38
N LEU A 277 -14.26 -49.32 -13.05
CA LEU A 277 -15.57 -49.05 -12.47
C LEU A 277 -15.44 -48.44 -11.07
N LEU A 278 -14.60 -49.01 -10.20
CA LEU A 278 -14.29 -48.46 -8.87
C LEU A 278 -13.70 -47.05 -8.95
N TRP A 279 -12.74 -46.83 -9.84
CA TRP A 279 -12.16 -45.51 -10.04
C TRP A 279 -13.19 -44.50 -10.54
N TYR A 280 -14.03 -44.87 -11.50
CA TYR A 280 -15.07 -44.00 -12.04
C TYR A 280 -16.09 -43.61 -10.96
N LEU A 281 -16.56 -44.57 -10.15
CA LEU A 281 -17.45 -44.30 -9.04
C LEU A 281 -16.83 -43.35 -8.01
N TRP A 282 -15.55 -43.56 -7.67
CA TRP A 282 -14.84 -42.69 -6.74
C TRP A 282 -14.66 -41.28 -7.33
N LYS A 283 -14.28 -41.16 -8.59
CA LYS A 283 -14.14 -39.88 -9.28
C LYS A 283 -15.44 -39.09 -9.25
N VAL A 284 -16.56 -39.71 -9.64
CA VAL A 284 -17.89 -39.07 -9.62
C VAL A 284 -18.30 -38.67 -8.19
N TYR A 285 -18.01 -39.51 -7.20
CA TYR A 285 -18.28 -39.19 -5.80
C TYR A 285 -17.45 -37.99 -5.30
N ALA A 286 -16.16 -37.95 -5.62
CA ALA A 286 -15.25 -36.86 -5.26
C ALA A 286 -15.68 -35.54 -5.91
N GLU A 287 -16.00 -35.54 -7.21
CA GLU A 287 -16.51 -34.36 -7.93
C GLU A 287 -17.79 -33.81 -7.30
N ARG A 288 -18.73 -34.69 -6.95
CA ARG A 288 -19.98 -34.30 -6.28
C ARG A 288 -19.73 -33.69 -4.89
N MET A 289 -18.75 -34.19 -4.14
CA MET A 289 -18.40 -33.62 -2.83
C MET A 289 -17.76 -32.24 -2.97
N VAL A 290 -16.87 -32.04 -3.94
CA VAL A 290 -16.23 -30.75 -4.20
C VAL A 290 -17.27 -29.72 -4.62
N ASN A 291 -18.16 -30.05 -5.56
CA ASN A 291 -19.22 -29.15 -6.00
C ASN A 291 -20.17 -28.76 -4.86
N LYS A 292 -20.50 -29.69 -3.95
CA LYS A 292 -21.31 -29.38 -2.76
C LYS A 292 -20.60 -28.40 -1.80
N ARG A 293 -19.28 -28.50 -1.65
CA ARG A 293 -18.50 -27.56 -0.83
C ARG A 293 -18.46 -26.18 -1.47
N ILE A 294 -18.20 -26.10 -2.77
CA ILE A 294 -18.19 -24.84 -3.53
C ILE A 294 -19.55 -24.14 -3.44
N LEU A 295 -20.66 -24.88 -3.60
CA LEU A 295 -22.01 -24.32 -3.48
C LEU A 295 -22.32 -23.85 -2.05
N LYS A 296 -21.80 -24.54 -1.03
CA LYS A 296 -21.96 -24.13 0.36
C LYS A 296 -21.19 -22.85 0.66
N ASP A 297 -19.96 -22.72 0.16
CA ASP A 297 -19.15 -21.51 0.33
C ASP A 297 -19.77 -20.30 -0.39
N LYS A 298 -20.30 -20.48 -1.61
CA LYS A 298 -21.05 -19.42 -2.32
C LYS A 298 -22.29 -18.94 -1.56
N ARG A 299 -23.02 -19.84 -0.91
CA ARG A 299 -24.17 -19.49 -0.05
C ARG A 299 -23.74 -18.75 1.22
N MET A 300 -22.58 -19.10 1.79
CA MET A 300 -22.03 -18.41 2.97
C MET A 300 -21.50 -17.01 2.63
N GLN A 301 -21.06 -16.77 1.39
CA GLN A 301 -20.58 -15.48 0.90
C GLN A 301 -21.69 -14.56 0.37
N GLY A 302 -22.96 -15.00 0.36
CA GLY A 302 -24.11 -14.17 -0.01
C GLY A 302 -24.25 -13.88 -1.51
N GLU A 303 -23.64 -14.69 -2.39
CA GLU A 303 -23.72 -14.51 -3.85
C GLU A 303 -24.90 -15.25 -4.54
N VAL A 304 -25.84 -15.84 -3.78
CA VAL A 304 -27.11 -16.38 -4.33
C VAL A 304 -28.26 -16.12 -3.37
#